data_AF-A0AA96YZM1-F1
#
_entry.id   AF-A0AA96YZM1-F1
#
_cell.length_a   1.000
_cell.length_b   1.000
_cell.length_c   1.000
_cell.angle_alpha   90.00
_cell.angle_beta   90.00
_cell.angle_gamma   90.00
#
_symmetry.space_group_name_H-M   'P 1'
#
loop_
_entity.id
_entity.type
_entity.pdbx_description
1 polymer ?
#
loop_
_entity_poly.entity_id
_entity_poly.type
_entity_poly.pdbx_seq_one_letter_code
_entity_poly.pdbx_strand_id
1 'polypeptide(L)'
;MEFKGTPAPWLTDRNNCHSGHIATVHGCENNDWVEIWSTDWPESESVQEANAHLIAAAPELLEALIELTESAKEAIDGLGDLADAIDTAKAAIAKALGQQ
;
A
#
# COMPACT_ATOMS: atom_id res chain seq x y z
N MET A 1 -0.75 12.38 -12.69
CA MET A 1 0.68 12.09 -12.41
C MET A 1 0.93 10.62 -12.72
N GLU A 2 2.17 10.24 -12.99
CA GLU A 2 2.54 8.87 -13.37
C GLU A 2 3.00 8.07 -12.13
N PHE A 3 2.48 6.85 -11.97
CA PHE A 3 2.93 5.89 -10.97
C PHE A 3 4.35 5.42 -11.32
N LYS A 4 5.31 5.59 -10.39
CA LYS A 4 6.72 5.21 -10.60
C LYS A 4 7.06 3.80 -10.11
N GLY A 5 6.13 3.12 -9.44
CA GLY A 5 6.35 1.79 -8.88
C GLY A 5 6.21 0.68 -9.92
N THR A 6 6.40 -0.57 -9.48
CA THR A 6 6.17 -1.75 -10.32
C THR A 6 4.67 -2.02 -10.44
N PRO A 7 4.11 -2.12 -11.66
CA PRO A 7 2.69 -2.42 -11.84
C PRO A 7 2.34 -3.84 -11.36
N ALA A 8 1.03 -4.09 -11.19
CA ALA A 8 0.48 -5.41 -10.90
C ALA A 8 0.86 -6.45 -11.99
N PRO A 9 0.88 -7.76 -11.66
CA PRO A 9 0.68 -8.34 -10.33
C PRO A 9 1.99 -8.42 -9.53
N TRP A 10 1.92 -8.22 -8.21
CA TRP A 10 3.00 -8.66 -7.32
C TRP A 10 2.69 -10.05 -6.78
N LEU A 11 3.74 -10.83 -6.54
CA LEU A 11 3.63 -12.22 -6.09
C LEU A 11 4.23 -12.35 -4.69
N THR A 12 3.60 -13.17 -3.87
CA THR A 12 4.15 -13.62 -2.58
C THR A 12 4.71 -15.02 -2.71
N ASP A 13 5.90 -15.26 -2.16
CA ASP A 13 6.48 -16.60 -2.02
C ASP A 13 7.03 -16.78 -0.60
N ARG A 14 7.01 -18.02 -0.10
CA ARG A 14 7.46 -18.35 1.25
C ARG A 14 8.90 -18.82 1.19
N ASN A 15 9.85 -17.96 1.58
CA ASN A 15 11.25 -18.32 1.73
C ASN A 15 11.73 -18.05 3.17
N ASN A 16 12.63 -18.91 3.66
CA ASN A 16 13.10 -18.91 5.05
C ASN A 16 14.48 -18.26 5.20
N CYS A 17 14.51 -16.94 5.14
CA CYS A 17 15.57 -16.15 5.73
C CYS A 17 15.07 -14.71 5.90
N HIS A 18 15.22 -14.17 7.12
CA HIS A 18 15.09 -12.78 7.60
C HIS A 18 14.19 -12.65 8.83
N SER A 19 14.73 -12.05 9.88
CA SER A 19 14.05 -11.72 11.14
C SER A 19 13.89 -10.20 11.22
N GLY A 20 12.66 -9.69 11.39
CA GLY A 20 12.43 -8.33 11.91
C GLY A 20 11.65 -7.34 11.05
N HIS A 21 11.16 -7.69 9.86
CA HIS A 21 10.44 -6.74 8.98
C HIS A 21 9.17 -7.36 8.41
N ILE A 22 8.17 -6.52 8.09
CA ILE A 22 6.98 -6.99 7.35
C ILE A 22 7.38 -7.31 5.91
N ALA A 23 8.17 -6.42 5.29
CA ALA A 23 8.81 -6.64 3.99
C ALA A 23 10.10 -5.82 3.89
N THR A 24 11.08 -6.33 3.14
CA THR A 24 12.35 -5.63 2.87
C THR A 24 12.56 -5.54 1.36
N VAL A 25 12.84 -4.34 0.86
CA VAL A 25 13.22 -4.09 -0.53
C VAL A 25 14.73 -3.92 -0.58
N HIS A 26 15.43 -4.85 -1.22
CA HIS A 26 16.89 -4.83 -1.34
C HIS A 26 17.35 -4.18 -2.65
N GLY A 27 18.61 -3.75 -2.70
CA GLY A 27 19.24 -3.26 -3.93
C GLY A 27 18.73 -1.88 -4.34
N CYS A 28 18.40 -1.05 -3.34
CA CYS A 28 17.99 0.33 -3.53
C CYS A 28 19.23 1.22 -3.82
N GLU A 29 19.02 2.54 -3.94
CA GLU A 29 20.08 3.47 -4.34
C GLU A 29 21.30 3.38 -3.39
N ASN A 30 22.51 3.26 -3.94
CA ASN A 30 23.73 3.05 -3.16
C ASN A 30 23.81 1.69 -2.44
N ASN A 31 23.10 0.67 -2.93
CA ASN A 31 23.12 -0.70 -2.39
C ASN A 31 22.62 -0.77 -0.93
N ASP A 32 21.67 0.09 -0.59
CA ASP A 32 20.92 0.04 0.67
C ASP A 32 19.65 -0.82 0.53
N TRP A 33 18.82 -0.80 1.57
CA TRP A 33 17.53 -1.47 1.61
C TRP A 33 16.49 -0.62 2.32
N VAL A 34 15.22 -0.80 1.95
CA VAL A 34 14.07 -0.16 2.59
C VAL A 34 13.27 -1.21 3.33
N GLU A 35 12.95 -0.95 4.60
CA GLU A 35 12.16 -1.84 5.44
C GLU A 35 10.75 -1.28 5.63
N ILE A 36 9.75 -2.13 5.38
CA ILE A 36 8.37 -1.88 5.73
C ILE A 36 8.14 -2.52 7.10
N TRP A 37 7.83 -1.71 8.10
CA TRP A 37 7.68 -2.16 9.48
C TRP A 37 6.53 -1.44 10.20
N SER A 38 6.08 -2.04 11.30
CA SER A 38 5.06 -1.50 12.22
C SER A 38 5.62 -1.49 13.63
N THR A 39 5.25 -0.50 14.44
CA THR A 39 5.54 -0.49 15.88
C THR A 39 4.74 -1.56 16.62
N ASP A 40 3.59 -1.96 16.08
CA ASP A 40 2.74 -3.03 16.61
C ASP A 40 3.10 -4.34 15.92
N TRP A 41 4.02 -5.07 16.54
CA TRP A 41 4.65 -6.24 15.94
C TRP A 41 3.72 -7.46 15.92
N PRO A 42 3.55 -8.15 14.77
CA PRO A 42 2.78 -9.38 14.70
C PRO A 42 3.55 -10.58 15.27
N GLU A 43 3.08 -11.11 16.40
CA GLU A 43 3.70 -12.29 17.03
C GLU A 43 3.33 -13.62 16.33
N SER A 44 2.20 -13.67 15.63
CA SER A 44 1.72 -14.89 14.96
C SER A 44 2.05 -14.92 13.47
N GLU A 45 2.47 -16.09 12.98
CA GLU A 45 2.74 -16.35 11.55
C GLU A 45 1.55 -16.01 10.64
N SER A 46 0.32 -16.26 11.09
CA SER A 46 -0.89 -15.99 10.31
C SER A 46 -1.07 -14.50 9.99
N VAL A 47 -0.69 -13.61 10.92
CA VAL A 47 -0.74 -12.16 10.70
C VAL A 47 0.37 -11.72 9.75
N GLN A 48 1.55 -12.33 9.84
CA GLN A 48 2.65 -12.05 8.92
C GLN A 48 2.28 -12.44 7.47
N GLU A 49 1.65 -13.60 7.28
CA GLU A 49 1.15 -14.04 5.97
C GLU A 49 0.02 -13.15 5.45
N ALA A 50 -0.90 -12.71 6.32
CA ALA A 50 -1.93 -11.74 5.95
C ALA A 50 -1.33 -10.40 5.48
N ASN A 51 -0.29 -9.92 6.16
CA ASN A 51 0.42 -8.71 5.76
C ASN A 51 1.13 -8.88 4.40
N ALA A 52 1.74 -10.03 4.13
CA ALA A 52 2.38 -10.31 2.85
C ALA A 52 1.35 -10.27 1.70
N HIS A 53 0.18 -10.89 1.87
CA HIS A 53 -0.90 -10.82 0.88
C HIS A 53 -1.39 -9.38 0.66
N LEU A 54 -1.55 -8.60 1.72
CA LEU A 54 -1.95 -7.19 1.62
C LEU A 54 -0.94 -6.36 0.82
N ILE A 55 0.36 -6.57 1.08
CA ILE A 55 1.44 -5.86 0.36
C ILE A 55 1.47 -6.27 -1.11
N ALA A 56 1.31 -7.56 -1.42
CA ALA A 56 1.28 -8.01 -2.81
C ALA A 56 0.07 -7.48 -3.60
N ALA A 57 -1.05 -7.20 -2.94
CA ALA A 57 -2.20 -6.56 -3.58
C ALA A 57 -2.06 -5.03 -3.70
N ALA A 58 -0.96 -4.42 -3.23
CA ALA A 58 -0.84 -2.96 -3.13
C ALA A 58 -1.01 -2.22 -4.48
N PRO A 59 -0.46 -2.68 -5.62
CA PRO A 59 -0.69 -2.03 -6.91
C PRO A 59 -2.17 -2.04 -7.31
N GLU A 60 -2.85 -3.17 -7.21
CA GLU A 60 -4.27 -3.33 -7.55
C GLU A 60 -5.17 -2.52 -6.60
N LEU A 61 -4.83 -2.49 -5.31
CA LEU A 61 -5.53 -1.67 -4.31
C LEU A 61 -5.38 -0.17 -4.60
N LEU A 62 -4.19 0.27 -5.04
CA LEU A 62 -3.96 1.67 -5.41
C LEU A 62 -4.78 2.06 -6.65
N GLU A 63 -4.77 1.23 -7.69
CA GLU A 63 -5.58 1.46 -8.90
C GLU A 63 -7.07 1.54 -8.56
N ALA A 64 -7.60 0.56 -7.82
CA ALA A 64 -9.00 0.53 -7.42
C ALA A 64 -9.39 1.75 -6.55
N LEU A 65 -8.50 2.19 -5.65
CA LEU A 65 -8.77 3.34 -4.79
C LEU A 65 -8.77 4.65 -5.58
N ILE A 66 -7.87 4.81 -6.55
CA ILE A 66 -7.85 5.96 -7.47
C ILE A 66 -9.16 6.01 -8.26
N GLU A 67 -9.56 4.91 -8.89
CA GLU A 67 -10.82 4.82 -9.65
C GLU A 67 -12.04 5.16 -8.79
N LEU A 68 -12.08 4.64 -7.56
CA LEU A 68 -13.15 4.92 -6.61
C LEU A 68 -13.23 6.40 -6.25
N THR A 69 -12.09 7.04 -5.96
CA THR A 69 -12.06 8.46 -5.57
C THR A 69 -12.43 9.41 -6.71
N GLU A 70 -12.01 9.11 -7.95
CA GLU A 70 -12.40 9.90 -9.12
C GLU A 70 -13.89 9.70 -9.45
N SER A 71 -14.40 8.48 -9.38
CA SER A 71 -15.83 8.20 -9.56
C SER A 71 -16.69 8.88 -8.50
N ALA A 72 -16.23 8.90 -7.25
CA ALA A 72 -16.93 9.57 -6.16
C ALA A 72 -17.00 11.09 -6.37
N LYS A 73 -15.95 11.71 -6.93
CA LYS A 73 -15.88 13.14 -7.24
C LYS A 73 -16.96 13.61 -8.21
N GLU A 74 -17.32 12.77 -9.18
CA GLU A 74 -18.37 13.06 -10.16
C GLU A 74 -19.78 13.00 -9.55
N ALA A 75 -19.96 12.28 -8.45
CA ALA A 75 -21.22 12.10 -7.75
C ALA A 75 -21.44 13.12 -6.60
N ILE A 76 -20.51 14.06 -6.37
CA ILE A 76 -20.56 15.03 -5.27
C ILE A 76 -21.52 16.18 -5.59
N ASP A 77 -22.81 15.88 -5.58
CA ASP A 77 -23.85 16.81 -5.18
C ASP A 77 -24.67 16.11 -4.08
N GLY A 78 -24.29 16.34 -2.80
CA GLY A 78 -25.12 15.95 -1.64
C GLY A 78 -24.60 14.86 -0.69
N LEU A 79 -23.37 14.36 -0.84
CA LEU A 79 -22.83 13.26 -0.01
C LEU A 79 -21.97 13.74 1.18
N GLY A 80 -22.60 14.37 2.17
CA GLY A 80 -21.96 14.92 3.40
C GLY A 80 -20.80 14.09 3.98
N ASP A 81 -21.10 13.07 4.82
CA ASP A 81 -20.11 12.24 5.54
C ASP A 81 -19.11 11.48 4.64
N LEU A 82 -19.32 11.48 3.32
CA LEU A 82 -18.40 10.85 2.36
C LEU A 82 -17.16 11.71 2.09
N ALA A 83 -17.22 13.01 2.36
CA ALA A 83 -16.09 13.93 2.15
C ALA A 83 -14.85 13.49 2.96
N ASP A 84 -15.02 13.17 4.24
CA ASP A 84 -13.92 12.75 5.12
C ASP A 84 -13.31 11.40 4.67
N ALA A 85 -14.14 10.48 4.19
CA ALA A 85 -13.68 9.20 3.65
C ALA A 85 -12.88 9.38 2.35
N ILE A 86 -13.32 10.28 1.47
CA ILE A 86 -12.59 10.63 0.24
C ILE A 86 -11.25 11.29 0.58
N ASP A 87 -11.21 12.19 1.55
CA ASP A 87 -9.96 12.84 1.95
C ASP A 87 -8.98 11.86 2.60
N THR A 88 -9.49 10.89 3.37
CA THR A 88 -8.68 9.77 3.89
C THR A 88 -8.11 8.92 2.76
N ALA A 89 -8.92 8.60 1.74
CA ALA A 89 -8.47 7.84 0.57
C ALA A 89 -7.41 8.61 -0.23
N LYS A 90 -7.60 9.91 -0.45
CA LYS A 90 -6.61 10.78 -1.12
C LYS A 90 -5.29 10.83 -0.35
N ALA A 91 -5.34 10.90 0.99
CA ALA A 91 -4.14 10.87 1.80
C ALA A 91 -3.37 9.55 1.66
N ALA A 92 -4.07 8.41 1.64
CA ALA A 92 -3.47 7.10 1.40
C ALA A 92 -2.85 6.99 -0.01
N ILE A 93 -3.53 7.51 -1.04
CA ILE A 93 -3.00 7.59 -2.42
C ILE A 93 -1.74 8.45 -2.46
N ALA A 94 -1.76 9.63 -1.85
CA ALA A 94 -0.60 10.53 -1.81
C ALA A 94 0.61 9.86 -1.15
N LYS A 95 0.39 9.15 -0.04
CA LYS A 95 1.44 8.34 0.62
C LYS A 95 1.99 7.26 -0.31
N ALA A 96 1.11 6.50 -0.99
CA ALA A 96 1.52 5.44 -1.91
C ALA A 96 2.30 5.96 -3.12
N LEU A 97 2.01 7.19 -3.56
CA LEU A 97 2.73 7.86 -4.66
C LEU A 97 4.00 8.61 -4.19
N GLY A 98 4.34 8.58 -2.91
CA GLY A 98 5.50 9.27 -2.34
C GLY A 98 5.37 10.81 -2.37
N GLN A 99 4.16 11.33 -2.22
CA GLN A 99 3.83 12.77 -2.31
C GLN A 99 3.58 13.41 -0.94
N GLN A 100 3.78 12.67 0.14
CA GLN A 100 3.53 13.08 1.52
C GLN A 100 4.84 13.33 2.27
#